data_AF-A0A450WLE8-F1
#
_entry.id   AF-A0A450WLE8-F1
#
_cell.length_a   1.000
_cell.length_b   1.000
_cell.length_c   1.000
_cell.angle_alpha   90.00
_cell.angle_beta   90.00
_cell.angle_gamma   90.00
#
_symmetry.space_group_name_H-M   'P 1'
#
loop_
_entity.id
_entity.type
_entity.pdbx_description
1 polymer ?
#
loop_
_entity_poly.entity_id
_entity_poly.type
_entity_poly.pdbx_seq_one_letter_code
_entity_poly.pdbx_strand_id
1 'polypeptide(L)' 'MDIGAQSGFVLKGVSPLKAATFYRLPRFAHRDPFDRMLIWQAIGQKLTLISRDTAFVDYRTHGLDVVC' A
#
# COMPACT_ATOMS: atom_id res chain seq x y z
N MET A 1 9.46 12.14 19.25
CA MET A 1 8.69 13.08 18.41
C MET A 1 8.48 12.43 17.07
N ASP A 2 7.28 12.57 16.50
CA ASP A 2 6.96 11.97 15.21
C ASP A 2 7.29 12.94 14.06
N ILE A 3 8.42 12.70 13.40
CA ILE A 3 9.00 13.58 12.37
C ILE A 3 8.08 13.69 11.14
N GLY A 4 7.33 12.63 10.83
CA GLY A 4 6.40 12.63 9.70
C GLY A 4 5.27 13.63 9.91
N ALA A 5 4.69 13.66 11.12
CA ALA A 5 3.63 14.60 11.46
C ALA A 5 4.11 16.06 11.42
N GLN A 6 5.34 16.33 11.89
CA GLN A 6 5.93 17.68 11.84
C GLN A 6 6.19 18.17 10.42
N SER A 7 6.44 17.24 9.50
CA SER A 7 6.66 17.53 8.08
C SER A 7 5.35 17.77 7.31
N GLY A 8 4.21 17.74 7.99
CA GLY A 8 2.89 17.94 7.37
C GLY A 8 2.23 16.67 6.84
N PHE A 9 2.80 15.48 7.11
CA PHE A 9 2.18 14.22 6.71
C PHE A 9 1.14 13.74 7.72
N VAL A 10 0.06 13.18 7.19
CA VAL A 10 -0.91 12.43 7.99
C VAL A 10 -0.47 10.98 8.06
N LEU A 11 -0.08 10.54 9.25
CA LEU A 11 0.35 9.17 9.46
C LEU A 11 -0.86 8.23 9.46
N LYS A 12 -0.81 7.23 8.60
CA LYS A 12 -1.86 6.21 8.48
C LYS A 12 -1.32 4.88 8.99
N GLY A 13 -1.86 4.45 10.13
CA GLY A 13 -1.66 3.08 10.62
C GLY A 13 -2.41 2.05 9.78
N VAL A 14 -1.97 0.81 9.87
CA VAL A 14 -2.72 -0.37 9.38
C VAL A 14 -3.34 -1.08 10.59
N SER A 15 -4.62 -1.42 10.52
CA SER A 15 -5.24 -2.20 11.61
C SER A 15 -4.76 -3.66 11.54
N PRO A 16 -4.55 -4.34 12.68
CA PRO A 16 -4.12 -5.73 12.70
C PRO A 16 -5.05 -6.66 11.89
N LEU A 17 -6.36 -6.41 11.95
CA LEU A 17 -7.35 -7.16 11.17
C LEU A 17 -7.18 -6.96 9.66
N LYS A 18 -6.93 -5.72 9.20
CA LYS A 18 -6.65 -5.47 7.78
C LYS A 18 -5.32 -6.09 7.39
N ALA A 19 -4.27 -5.91 8.19
CA ALA A 19 -2.96 -6.52 7.94
C ALA A 19 -3.05 -8.04 7.83
N ALA A 20 -3.80 -8.71 8.70
CA ALA A 20 -3.97 -10.17 8.67
C ALA A 20 -4.66 -10.70 7.40
N THR A 21 -5.27 -9.83 6.58
CA THR A 21 -5.95 -10.22 5.33
C THR A 21 -5.10 -10.00 4.08
N PHE A 22 -3.85 -9.54 4.21
CA PHE A 22 -2.98 -9.25 3.06
C PHE A 22 -2.66 -10.48 2.19
N TYR A 23 -2.83 -11.69 2.72
CA TYR A 23 -2.66 -12.95 1.96
C TYR A 23 -3.65 -13.07 0.79
N ARG A 24 -4.74 -12.30 0.79
CA ARG A 24 -5.71 -12.23 -0.30
C ARG A 24 -5.20 -11.48 -1.52
N LEU A 25 -4.14 -10.67 -1.36
CA LEU A 25 -3.49 -10.00 -2.47
C LEU A 25 -2.72 -11.03 -3.33
N PRO A 26 -2.93 -11.08 -4.65
CA PRO A 26 -2.18 -11.99 -5.51
C PRO A 26 -0.67 -11.73 -5.44
N ARG A 27 0.11 -12.72 -5.88
CA ARG A 27 1.57 -12.63 -5.95
C ARG A 27 1.96 -12.37 -7.40
N PHE A 28 2.40 -11.13 -7.67
CA PHE A 28 3.03 -10.73 -8.93
C PHE A 28 4.53 -10.49 -8.69
N ALA A 29 5.08 -9.39 -9.21
CA ALA A 29 6.49 -9.04 -9.08
C ALA A 29 6.92 -8.77 -7.62
N HIS A 30 6.07 -8.14 -6.80
CA HIS A 30 6.39 -7.80 -5.41
C HIS A 30 6.35 -9.03 -4.49
N ARG A 31 7.55 -9.49 -4.12
CA ARG A 31 7.78 -10.55 -3.12
C ARG A 31 8.02 -9.99 -1.71
N ASP A 32 8.47 -8.73 -1.63
CA ASP A 32 8.73 -8.07 -0.38
C ASP A 32 7.44 -7.89 0.43
N PRO A 33 7.41 -8.30 1.72
CA PRO A 33 6.20 -8.22 2.53
C PRO A 33 5.75 -6.78 2.81
N PHE A 34 6.66 -5.80 2.80
CA PHE A 34 6.36 -4.40 3.04
C PHE A 34 5.68 -3.76 1.82
N ASP A 35 6.19 -3.97 0.61
CA ASP A 35 5.54 -3.50 -0.63
C ASP A 35 4.11 -4.04 -0.75
N ARG A 36 3.95 -5.32 -0.42
CA ARG A 36 2.64 -5.98 -0.40
C ARG A 36 1.70 -5.37 0.66
N MET A 37 2.23 -4.98 1.81
CA MET A 37 1.46 -4.30 2.84
C MET A 37 1.05 -2.89 2.40
N LEU A 38 1.92 -2.16 1.69
CA LEU A 38 1.58 -0.84 1.12
C LEU A 38 0.45 -0.94 0.10
N ILE A 39 0.51 -1.91 -0.82
CA ILE A 39 -0.57 -2.16 -1.79
C ILE A 39 -1.87 -2.48 -1.04
N TRP A 40 -1.81 -3.40 -0.08
CA TRP A 40 -2.99 -3.84 0.66
C TRP A 40 -3.61 -2.72 1.50
N GLN A 41 -2.77 -1.87 2.11
CA GLN A 41 -3.21 -0.69 2.84
C GLN A 41 -3.86 0.33 1.92
N ALA A 42 -3.26 0.60 0.76
CA ALA A 42 -3.80 1.55 -0.22
C ALA A 42 -5.18 1.11 -0.73
N ILE A 43 -5.32 -0.15 -1.13
CA ILE A 43 -6.61 -0.73 -1.53
C ILE A 43 -7.61 -0.65 -0.38
N GLY A 44 -7.24 -1.14 0.81
CA GLY A 44 -8.13 -1.23 1.96
C GLY A 44 -8.54 0.12 2.55
N GLN A 45 -7.78 1.18 2.31
CA GLN A 45 -8.06 2.55 2.78
C GLN A 45 -8.48 3.51 1.66
N LYS A 46 -8.60 3.02 0.41
CA LYS A 46 -8.94 3.81 -0.78
C LYS A 46 -7.98 4.99 -0.98
N LEU A 47 -6.68 4.72 -0.89
CA LEU A 47 -5.61 5.68 -1.10
C LEU A 47 -4.98 5.45 -2.48
N THR A 48 -4.53 6.53 -3.12
CA THR A 48 -3.70 6.47 -4.31
C THR A 48 -2.23 6.27 -3.88
N LEU A 49 -1.59 5.21 -4.39
CA LEU A 49 -0.17 4.96 -4.18
C LEU A 49 0.64 5.77 -5.21
N ILE A 50 1.64 6.53 -4.75
CA ILE A 50 2.58 7.24 -5.62
C ILE A 50 3.91 6.50 -5.55
N SER A 51 4.40 5.99 -6.67
CA SER A 51 5.66 5.23 -6.69
C SER A 51 6.31 5.25 -8.07
N ARG A 52 7.64 5.41 -8.12
CA ARG A 52 8.41 5.26 -9.36
C ARG A 52 8.53 3.81 -9.84
N ASP A 53 8.12 2.84 -9.03
CA ASP A 53 8.10 1.44 -9.41
C ASP A 53 6.87 1.13 -10.26
N THR A 54 7.09 0.90 -11.56
CA THR A 54 6.02 0.64 -12.53
C THR A 54 5.36 -0.73 -12.33
N ALA A 55 5.96 -1.65 -11.58
CA ALA A 55 5.38 -2.96 -11.32
C ALA A 55 4.10 -2.87 -10.46
N PHE A 56 3.86 -1.76 -9.74
CA PHE A 56 2.62 -1.57 -8.99
C PHE A 56 1.38 -1.50 -9.90
N VAL A 57 1.55 -1.16 -11.19
CA VAL A 57 0.46 -1.06 -12.16
C VAL A 57 -0.30 -2.38 -12.32
N ASP A 58 0.37 -3.54 -12.15
CA ASP A 58 -0.25 -4.87 -12.25
C ASP A 58 -1.42 -5.06 -11.27
N TYR A 59 -1.38 -4.35 -10.13
CA TYR A 59 -2.38 -4.41 -9.08
C TYR A 59 -3.60 -3.51 -9.33
N ARG A 60 -3.62 -2.69 -10.40
CA ARG A 60 -4.81 -1.88 -10.78
C ARG A 60 -6.04 -2.75 -10.99
N THR A 61 -5.85 -3.91 -11.60
CA THR A 61 -6.89 -4.94 -11.82
C THR A 61 -7.44 -5.52 -10.51
N HIS A 62 -6.77 -5.28 -9.38
CA HIS A 62 -7.12 -5.74 -8.04
C HIS A 62 -7.55 -4.58 -7.12
N GLY A 63 -7.87 -3.42 -7.70
CA GLY A 63 -8.41 -2.26 -6.99
C GLY A 63 -7.35 -1.30 -6.45
N LEU A 64 -6.07 -1.47 -6.79
CA LEU A 64 -5.06 -0.47 -6.46
C LEU A 64 -5.22 0.76 -7.37
N ASP A 65 -5.37 1.92 -6.76
CA ASP A 65 -5.17 3.19 -7.45
C ASP A 65 -3.69 3.59 -7.32
N VAL A 66 -3.02 3.84 -8.44
CA VAL A 66 -1.57 4.11 -8.47
C VAL A 66 -1.19 5.10 -9.56
N VAL A 67 -0.31 6.04 -9.19
CA VAL A 67 0.37 6.97 -10.08
C VAL A 67 1.85 6.63 -10.08
N CYS A 68 2.38 6.28 -11.26
CA CYS A 68 3.77 5.92 -11.50
C CYS A 68 4.49 6.99 -12.30
#